data_AF-A0A2V5ZCZ6-F1
#
_entry.id   AF-A0A2V5ZCZ6-F1
#
_cell.length_a   1.000
_cell.length_b   1.000
_cell.length_c   1.000
_cell.angle_alpha   90.00
_cell.angle_beta   90.00
_cell.angle_gamma   90.00
#
_symmetry.space_group_name_H-M   'P 1'
#
loop_
_entity.id
_entity.type
_entity.pdbx_description
1 polymer ?
#
loop_
_entity_poly.entity_id
_entity_poly.type
_entity_poly.pdbx_seq_one_letter_code
_entity_poly.pdbx_strand_id
1 'polypeptide(L)'
;MNKAIPDRSLSIKQGAVRVFRGAEFGESQKDLLRACAREEIDINVPFEELPKTDQDFVIDGERRSGDYTDEDYENDRWYGVRGFFRWLESKTYKMHVRVL
;
A
#
# COMPACT_ATOMS: atom_id res chain seq x y z
N MET A 1 -7.74 -9.77 0.99
CA MET A 1 -7.90 -8.36 0.53
C MET A 1 -8.94 -7.57 1.32
N ASN A 2 -10.12 -8.12 1.64
CA ASN A 2 -11.16 -7.41 2.40
C ASN A 2 -10.75 -6.87 3.79
N LYS A 3 -9.62 -7.28 4.36
CA LYS A 3 -9.13 -6.76 5.65
C LYS A 3 -8.38 -5.43 5.53
N ALA A 4 -7.72 -5.17 4.40
CA ALA A 4 -6.85 -4.00 4.22
C ALA A 4 -7.64 -2.76 3.77
N ILE A 5 -8.59 -2.96 2.84
CA ILE A 5 -9.53 -1.95 2.35
C ILE A 5 -10.95 -2.44 2.69
N PRO A 6 -11.36 -2.35 3.96
CA PRO A 6 -12.63 -2.91 4.42
C PRO A 6 -13.83 -2.07 3.99
N ASP A 7 -13.63 -0.77 3.81
CA ASP A 7 -14.64 0.18 3.38
C ASP A 7 -14.15 0.86 2.10
N ARG A 8 -14.71 0.43 0.96
CA ARG A 8 -14.33 0.91 -0.37
C ARG A 8 -15.09 2.18 -0.78
N SER A 9 -16.07 2.59 0.02
CA SER A 9 -16.79 3.86 -0.16
C SER A 9 -15.94 5.06 0.26
N LEU A 10 -14.87 4.83 1.00
CA LEU A 10 -13.89 5.85 1.35
C LEU A 10 -12.93 6.11 0.21
N SER A 11 -12.55 7.37 0.07
CA SER A 11 -11.47 7.76 -0.85
C SER A 11 -10.09 7.43 -0.29
N ILE A 12 -9.08 7.45 -1.17
CA ILE A 12 -7.69 7.23 -0.76
C ILE A 12 -7.27 8.27 0.28
N LYS A 13 -7.67 9.53 0.09
CA LYS A 13 -7.40 10.64 1.02
C LYS A 13 -8.07 10.46 2.38
N GLN A 14 -9.26 9.85 2.42
CA GLN A 14 -9.95 9.50 3.67
C GLN A 14 -9.37 8.24 4.34
N GLY A 15 -8.35 7.63 3.75
CA GLY A 15 -7.68 6.46 4.28
C GLY A 15 -8.41 5.16 3.95
N ALA A 16 -8.85 4.95 2.70
CA ALA A 16 -9.42 3.68 2.25
C ALA A 16 -8.62 2.44 2.72
N VAL A 17 -7.28 2.55 2.75
CA VAL A 17 -6.39 1.55 3.36
C VAL A 17 -6.33 1.73 4.88
N ARG A 18 -7.04 0.87 5.62
CA ARG A 18 -7.24 1.01 7.07
C ARG A 18 -5.93 1.06 7.87
N VAL A 19 -4.96 0.22 7.50
CA VAL A 19 -3.70 0.08 8.26
C VAL A 19 -2.83 1.34 8.22
N PHE A 20 -2.96 2.18 7.19
CA PHE A 20 -2.17 3.41 7.05
C PHE A 20 -2.74 4.60 7.82
N ARG A 21 -3.93 4.46 8.43
CA ARG A 21 -4.53 5.52 9.26
C ARG A 21 -3.81 5.71 10.61
N GLY A 22 -3.08 4.70 11.08
CA GLY A 22 -2.40 4.71 12.37
C GLY A 22 -1.05 5.42 12.32
N ALA A 23 -0.53 5.82 13.49
CA ALA A 23 0.77 6.49 13.62
C ALA A 23 1.95 5.63 13.13
N GLU A 24 1.86 4.31 13.29
CA GLU A 24 2.93 3.36 12.94
C GLU A 24 3.17 3.27 11.42
N PHE A 25 2.11 3.42 10.61
CA PHE A 25 2.17 3.29 9.16
C PHE A 25 1.72 4.57 8.43
N GLY A 26 1.80 5.72 9.10
CA GLY A 26 1.43 7.01 8.51
C GLY A 26 2.32 7.42 7.34
N GLU A 27 3.59 6.98 7.32
CA GLU A 27 4.48 7.19 6.15
C GLU A 27 3.96 6.46 4.91
N SER A 28 3.43 5.24 5.07
CA SER A 28 2.82 4.48 3.97
C SER A 28 1.62 5.21 3.35
N GLN A 29 0.85 5.96 4.14
CA GLN A 29 -0.22 6.81 3.61
C GLN A 29 0.37 7.94 2.74
N LYS A 30 1.48 8.55 3.17
CA LYS A 30 2.15 9.61 2.39
C LYS A 30 2.72 9.06 1.09
N ASP A 31 3.30 7.86 1.11
CA ASP A 31 3.82 7.21 -0.08
C ASP A 31 2.72 6.89 -1.08
N LEU A 32 1.57 6.37 -0.60
CA LEU A 32 0.39 6.17 -1.44
C LEU A 32 -0.08 7.48 -2.07
N LEU A 33 -0.17 8.57 -1.31
CA LEU A 33 -0.60 9.87 -1.83
C LEU A 33 0.39 10.45 -2.87
N ARG A 34 1.70 10.30 -2.64
CA ARG A 34 2.74 10.70 -3.60
C ARG A 34 2.61 9.88 -4.89
N ALA A 35 2.39 8.58 -4.78
CA ALA A 35 2.22 7.69 -5.92
C ALA A 35 0.98 8.02 -6.74
N CYS A 36 -0.16 8.22 -6.08
CA CYS A 36 -1.38 8.66 -6.74
C CYS A 36 -1.19 10.02 -7.44
N ALA A 37 -0.42 10.93 -6.86
CA ALA A 37 -0.12 12.20 -7.51
C ALA A 37 0.75 12.05 -8.77
N ARG A 38 1.66 11.05 -8.81
CA ARG A 38 2.49 10.76 -10.00
C ARG A 38 1.67 10.12 -11.13
N GLU A 39 0.78 9.20 -10.78
CA GLU A 39 -0.08 8.49 -11.74
C GLU A 39 -1.41 9.22 -12.04
N GLU A 40 -1.57 10.44 -11.53
CA GLU A 40 -2.76 11.28 -11.74
C GLU A 40 -4.08 10.61 -11.27
N ILE A 41 -4.00 9.77 -10.24
CA ILE A 41 -5.15 9.06 -9.65
C ILE A 41 -5.95 10.00 -8.74
N ASP A 42 -7.27 10.08 -8.94
CA ASP A 42 -8.12 10.92 -8.10
C ASP A 42 -8.31 10.34 -6.69
N ILE A 43 -7.59 10.93 -5.72
CA ILE A 43 -7.62 10.51 -4.33
C ILE A 43 -8.89 10.94 -3.56
N ASN A 44 -9.79 11.71 -4.18
CA ASN A 44 -10.98 12.26 -3.51
C ASN A 44 -12.25 11.46 -3.78
N VAL A 45 -12.30 10.66 -4.84
CA VAL A 45 -13.42 9.76 -5.12
C VAL A 45 -13.33 8.47 -4.30
N PRO A 46 -14.46 7.84 -3.96
CA PRO A 46 -14.49 6.52 -3.36
C PRO A 46 -13.61 5.52 -4.10
N PHE A 47 -12.90 4.68 -3.35
CA PHE A 47 -11.98 3.69 -3.93
C PHE A 47 -12.69 2.73 -4.90
N GLU A 48 -13.95 2.40 -4.65
CA GLU A 48 -14.75 1.56 -5.55
C GLU A 48 -15.12 2.23 -6.89
N GLU A 49 -15.17 3.57 -6.93
CA GLU A 49 -15.49 4.36 -8.12
C GLU A 49 -14.26 4.64 -9.00
N LEU A 50 -13.05 4.39 -8.49
CA LEU A 50 -11.83 4.52 -9.27
C LEU A 50 -11.83 3.56 -10.48
N PRO A 51 -11.19 3.95 -11.60
CA PRO A 51 -10.88 3.01 -12.68
C PRO A 51 -10.20 1.75 -12.16
N LYS A 52 -10.50 0.61 -12.79
CA LYS A 52 -9.96 -0.68 -12.32
C LYS A 52 -8.43 -0.69 -12.32
N THR A 53 -7.82 -0.05 -13.31
CA THR A 53 -6.36 0.17 -13.41
C THR A 53 -5.79 0.89 -12.20
N ASP A 54 -6.47 1.92 -11.72
CA ASP A 54 -6.02 2.75 -10.60
C ASP A 54 -6.20 1.98 -9.29
N GLN A 55 -7.31 1.23 -9.16
CA GLN A 55 -7.49 0.31 -8.05
C GLN A 55 -6.38 -0.75 -8.00
N ASP A 56 -6.05 -1.35 -9.14
CA ASP A 56 -4.97 -2.34 -9.24
C ASP A 56 -3.61 -1.69 -8.95
N PHE A 57 -3.36 -0.45 -9.39
CA PHE A 57 -2.14 0.28 -9.02
C PHE A 57 -2.01 0.48 -7.50
N VAL A 58 -3.08 0.90 -6.82
CA VAL A 58 -3.08 1.04 -5.36
C VAL A 58 -2.82 -0.30 -4.67
N ILE A 59 -3.42 -1.37 -5.18
CA ILE A 59 -3.33 -2.70 -4.57
C ILE A 59 -1.98 -3.37 -4.82
N ASP A 60 -1.50 -3.35 -6.07
CA ASP A 60 -0.36 -4.13 -6.56
C ASP A 60 0.93 -3.32 -6.67
N GLY A 61 0.86 -1.98 -6.67
CA GLY A 61 2.00 -1.09 -6.71
C GLY A 61 2.68 -1.02 -8.09
N GLU A 62 3.84 -0.35 -8.13
CA GLU A 62 4.71 -0.19 -9.31
C GLU A 62 5.49 -1.48 -9.62
N ARG A 63 4.79 -2.61 -9.74
CA ARG A 63 5.38 -3.96 -9.79
C ARG A 63 6.35 -4.11 -10.96
N ARG A 64 7.61 -4.47 -10.67
CA ARG A 64 8.56 -4.99 -11.66
C ARG A 64 8.49 -6.51 -11.74
N SER A 65 8.95 -7.06 -12.86
CA SER A 65 9.18 -8.49 -13.01
C SER A 65 10.32 -8.92 -12.09
N GLY A 66 10.05 -9.79 -11.11
CA GLY A 66 11.03 -10.27 -10.13
C GLY A 66 10.48 -10.45 -8.71
N ASP A 67 11.33 -10.92 -7.80
CA ASP A 67 11.07 -10.95 -6.36
C ASP A 67 11.27 -9.56 -5.74
N TYR A 68 10.50 -9.25 -4.69
CA TYR A 68 10.61 -7.98 -3.96
C TYR A 68 11.89 -7.99 -3.12
N THR A 69 12.69 -6.93 -3.19
CA THR A 69 13.91 -6.75 -2.36
C THR A 69 13.68 -5.67 -1.30
N ASP A 70 14.58 -5.53 -0.31
CA ASP A 70 14.49 -4.42 0.67
C ASP A 70 14.57 -3.06 -0.05
N GLU A 71 15.24 -2.96 -1.21
CA GLU A 71 15.34 -1.74 -2.03
C GLU A 71 13.99 -1.25 -2.59
N ASP A 72 13.00 -2.14 -2.76
CA ASP A 72 11.63 -1.78 -3.17
C ASP A 72 10.91 -0.92 -2.11
N TYR A 73 11.43 -0.86 -0.88
CA TYR A 73 10.90 -0.09 0.25
C TYR A 73 11.78 1.11 0.64
N GLU A 74 12.95 1.28 0.00
CA GLU A 74 13.92 2.34 0.31
C GLU A 74 13.93 3.49 -0.71
N ASN A 75 13.22 3.33 -1.83
CA ASN A 75 13.05 4.36 -2.87
C ASN A 75 11.60 4.83 -2.88
N ASP A 76 11.32 6.07 -3.30
CA ASP A 76 10.01 6.78 -3.44
C ASP A 76 8.87 6.02 -4.21
N ARG A 77 9.06 4.74 -4.47
CA ARG A 77 8.20 3.81 -5.17
C ARG A 77 7.03 3.37 -4.32
N TRP A 78 5.93 3.13 -5.01
CA TRP A 78 4.74 2.55 -4.41
C TRP A 78 4.79 1.03 -4.46
N TYR A 79 5.04 0.41 -3.31
CA TYR A 79 5.09 -1.04 -3.15
C TYR A 79 3.70 -1.72 -3.15
N GLY A 80 2.62 -0.94 -3.17
CA GLY A 80 1.24 -1.44 -3.18
C GLY A 80 0.77 -1.98 -1.83
N VAL A 81 -0.54 -2.03 -1.62
CA VAL A 81 -1.11 -2.65 -0.42
C VAL A 81 -0.62 -4.10 -0.26
N ARG A 82 -0.49 -4.88 -1.34
CA ARG A 82 0.04 -6.25 -1.24
C ARG A 82 1.51 -6.31 -0.87
N GLY A 83 2.35 -5.44 -1.43
CA GLY A 83 3.77 -5.39 -1.07
C GLY A 83 3.95 -5.02 0.40
N PHE A 84 3.13 -4.09 0.92
CA PHE A 84 3.12 -3.75 2.35
C PHE A 84 2.96 -4.97 3.24
N PHE A 85 1.92 -5.77 3.00
CA PHE A 85 1.65 -6.95 3.83
C PHE A 85 2.75 -8.00 3.69
N ARG A 86 3.31 -8.19 2.48
CA ARG A 86 4.45 -9.08 2.27
C ARG A 86 5.68 -8.64 3.08
N TRP A 87 5.99 -7.34 3.07
CA TRP A 87 7.07 -6.78 3.88
C TRP A 87 6.81 -6.93 5.37
N LEU A 88 5.59 -6.63 5.81
CA LEU A 88 5.18 -6.77 7.20
C LEU A 88 5.33 -8.22 7.69
N GLU A 89 4.94 -9.19 6.86
CA GLU A 89 5.13 -10.62 7.12
C GLU A 89 6.63 -10.99 7.20
N SER A 90 7.46 -10.46 6.30
CA SER A 90 8.92 -10.67 6.32
C SER A 90 9.59 -10.11 7.58
N LYS A 91 9.20 -8.91 8.03
CA LYS A 91 9.70 -8.32 9.28
C LYS A 91 9.20 -9.09 10.51
N THR A 92 7.95 -9.55 10.49
CA THR A 92 7.36 -10.36 11.58
C THR A 92 8.00 -11.76 11.68
N TYR A 93 8.34 -12.37 10.54
CA TYR A 93 9.07 -13.63 10.49
C TYR A 93 10.50 -13.50 11.04
N LYS A 94 11.20 -12.41 10.71
CA LYS A 94 12.53 -12.10 11.27
C LYS A 94 12.52 -11.92 12.80
N MET A 95 11.39 -11.56 13.41
CA MET A 95 11.26 -11.55 14.89
C MET A 95 11.13 -12.96 15.48
N HIS A 96 10.35 -13.85 14.85
CA HIS A 96 10.24 -15.25 15.31
C HIS A 96 11.56 -16.02 15.19
N VAL A 97 12.39 -15.75 14.18
CA VAL A 97 13.70 -16.42 14.00
C VAL A 97 14.75 -15.97 15.04
N ARG A 98 14.59 -14.82 15.70
CA ARG A 98 15.51 -14.39 16.77
C ARG A 98 15.25 -15.05 18.12
N VAL A 99 14.19 -15.85 18.23
CA VAL A 99 13.92 -16.74 19.37
C VAL A 99 13.95 -18.19 18.84
N LEU A 100 15.16 -18.68 18.58
CA LEU A 100 15.56 -20.09 18.59
C LEU A 100 17.02 -20.17 19.01
#